data_AF-W7JFA4-F1
#
_entry.id   AF-W7JFA4-F1
#
_cell.length_a   1.000
_cell.length_b   1.000
_cell.length_c   1.000
_cell.angle_alpha   90.00
_cell.angle_beta   90.00
_cell.angle_gamma   90.00
#
_symmetry.space_group_name_H-M   'P 1'
#
loop_
_entity.id
_entity.type
_entity.pdbx_description
1 polymer ?
#
loop_
_entity_poly.entity_id
_entity_poly.type
_entity_poly.pdbx_seq_one_letter_code
_entity_poly.pdbx_strand_id
1 'polypeptide(L)'
;PQNFTTLQNFLFKIDVEFVEYKNFVLLITKSVRKLQLEALYGLNDFSIFEKVYGKKVAPRFLISKKVKMFYKYDKFYQKFRELVNVREFSGITDAVELI
;
A
#
# COMPACT_ATOMS: atom_id res chain seq x y z
N PRO A 1 -13.31 15.24 -10.48
CA PRO A 1 -12.27 14.18 -10.39
C PRO A 1 -10.95 14.76 -9.84
N GLN A 2 -10.84 14.88 -8.51
CA GLN A 2 -9.80 15.70 -7.86
C GLN A 2 -8.39 15.07 -7.80
N ASN A 3 -8.10 13.96 -8.49
CA ASN A 3 -6.81 13.26 -8.32
C ASN A 3 -6.26 12.55 -9.57
N PHE A 4 -6.78 12.82 -10.77
CA PHE A 4 -6.34 12.09 -11.97
C PHE A 4 -4.87 12.38 -12.33
N THR A 5 -4.43 13.63 -12.22
CA THR A 5 -3.03 14.03 -12.45
C THR A 5 -2.09 13.44 -11.40
N THR A 6 -2.50 13.40 -10.13
CA THR A 6 -1.74 12.77 -9.05
C THR A 6 -1.57 11.27 -9.30
N LEU A 7 -2.64 10.60 -9.73
CA LEU A 7 -2.63 9.19 -10.09
C LEU A 7 -1.77 8.93 -11.34
N GLN A 8 -1.87 9.76 -12.37
CA GLN A 8 -1.03 9.64 -13.58
C GLN A 8 0.45 9.82 -13.27
N ASN A 9 0.82 10.86 -12.52
CA ASN A 9 2.22 11.09 -12.12
C ASN A 9 2.74 9.92 -11.27
N PHE A 10 1.89 9.37 -10.42
CA PHE A 10 2.20 8.21 -9.61
C PHE A 10 2.43 6.95 -10.46
N LEU A 11 1.54 6.65 -11.41
CA LEU A 11 1.67 5.52 -12.32
C LEU A 11 2.89 5.67 -13.24
N PHE A 12 3.14 6.89 -13.74
CA PHE A 12 4.31 7.19 -14.57
C PHE A 12 5.62 6.93 -13.82
N LYS A 13 5.71 7.34 -12.55
CA LYS A 13 6.89 7.01 -11.73
C LYS A 13 7.05 5.51 -11.52
N ILE A 14 5.96 4.76 -11.35
CA ILE A 14 6.03 3.29 -11.27
C ILE A 14 6.62 2.70 -12.54
N ASP A 15 6.13 3.15 -13.68
CA ASP A 15 6.50 2.63 -14.99
C ASP A 15 7.96 2.99 -15.38
N VAL A 16 8.43 4.18 -14.99
CA VAL A 16 9.73 4.72 -15.43
C VAL A 16 10.84 4.58 -14.38
N GLU A 17 10.53 4.75 -13.08
CA GLU A 17 11.54 4.85 -12.00
C GLU A 17 11.60 3.59 -11.11
N PHE A 18 10.55 2.76 -11.08
CA PHE A 18 10.39 1.71 -10.05
C PHE A 18 10.48 0.27 -10.57
N VAL A 19 11.22 0.06 -11.68
CA VAL A 19 11.45 -1.25 -12.33
C VAL A 19 12.07 -2.30 -11.38
N GLU A 20 12.69 -1.88 -10.28
CA GLU A 20 13.39 -2.78 -9.33
C GLU A 20 12.48 -3.40 -8.25
N TYR A 21 11.24 -2.92 -8.06
CA TYR A 21 10.39 -3.37 -6.96
C TYR A 21 9.58 -4.63 -7.32
N LYS A 22 9.70 -5.67 -6.49
CA LYS A 22 9.10 -7.01 -6.75
C LYS A 22 7.61 -7.10 -6.42
N ASN A 23 7.14 -6.23 -5.51
CA ASN A 23 5.76 -6.20 -5.04
C ASN A 23 5.41 -4.80 -4.52
N PHE A 24 4.13 -4.47 -4.50
CA PHE A 24 3.63 -3.18 -4.02
C PHE A 24 2.51 -3.38 -3.01
N VAL A 25 2.51 -2.55 -1.97
CA VAL A 25 1.47 -2.53 -0.93
C VAL A 25 1.02 -1.09 -0.69
N LEU A 26 -0.29 -0.90 -0.57
CA LEU A 26 -0.88 0.39 -0.23
C LEU A 26 -0.99 0.56 1.29
N LEU A 27 -0.63 1.74 1.79
CA LEU A 27 -1.01 2.16 3.14
C LEU A 27 -2.35 2.87 3.07
N ILE A 28 -3.35 2.34 3.77
CA ILE A 28 -4.70 2.89 3.83
C ILE A 28 -5.12 3.21 5.27
N THR A 29 -5.91 4.26 5.42
CA THR A 29 -6.59 4.60 6.68
C THR A 29 -8.08 4.39 6.50
N LYS A 30 -8.71 3.66 7.43
CA LYS A 30 -10.16 3.45 7.44
C LYS A 30 -10.81 4.52 8.30
N SER A 31 -11.45 5.51 7.68
CA SER A 31 -12.39 6.40 8.37
C SER A 31 -13.80 5.77 8.36
N VAL A 32 -14.69 6.23 9.24
CA VAL A 32 -16.07 5.72 9.39
C VAL A 32 -16.83 5.63 8.06
N ARG A 33 -16.50 6.48 7.07
CA ARG A 33 -17.22 6.56 5.79
C ARG A 33 -16.39 6.19 4.56
N LYS A 34 -15.05 6.25 4.62
CA LYS A 34 -14.18 6.07 3.45
C LYS A 34 -12.81 5.52 3.81
N LEU A 35 -12.29 4.67 2.93
CA LEU A 35 -10.87 4.34 2.88
C LEU A 35 -10.12 5.52 2.25
N GLN A 36 -9.02 5.91 2.87
CA GLN A 36 -8.12 6.93 2.36
C GLN A 36 -6.77 6.31 2.05
N LEU A 37 -6.22 6.61 0.87
CA LEU A 37 -4.86 6.24 0.50
C LEU A 37 -3.88 7.22 1.16
N GLU A 38 -2.90 6.68 1.88
CA GLU A 38 -1.87 7.46 2.55
C GLU A 38 -0.54 7.42 1.80
N ALA A 39 -0.16 6.23 1.33
CA ALA A 39 1.13 5.99 0.68
C ALA A 39 1.15 4.68 -0.12
N LEU A 40 2.11 4.57 -1.02
CA LEU A 40 2.51 3.35 -1.70
C LEU A 40 3.89 2.92 -1.21
N TYR A 41 4.03 1.63 -0.98
CA TYR A 41 5.29 0.99 -0.64
C TYR A 41 5.65 -0.03 -1.71
N GLY A 42 6.93 -0.05 -2.07
CA GLY A 42 7.51 -1.08 -2.93
C GLY A 42 8.41 -2.00 -2.10
N LEU A 43 8.36 -3.30 -2.40
CA LEU A 43 9.26 -4.31 -1.82
C LEU A 43 10.60 -4.28 -2.55
N ASN A 44 11.64 -3.80 -1.86
CA ASN A 44 12.99 -3.69 -2.41
C ASN A 44 13.76 -5.03 -2.34
N ASP A 45 14.99 -5.04 -2.85
CA ASP A 45 15.84 -6.24 -2.86
C ASP A 45 16.24 -6.77 -1.48
N PHE A 46 16.16 -5.92 -0.45
CA PHE A 46 16.39 -6.32 0.95
C PHE A 46 15.13 -6.92 1.60
N SER A 47 14.07 -7.19 0.82
CA SER A 47 12.78 -7.68 1.32
C SER A 47 12.12 -6.74 2.33
N ILE A 48 12.34 -5.43 2.19
CA ILE A 48 11.73 -4.38 3.00
C ILE A 48 10.80 -3.54 2.13
N PHE A 49 9.61 -3.26 2.66
CA PHE A 49 8.69 -2.31 2.04
C PHE A 49 9.12 -0.87 2.33
N GLU A 50 9.64 -0.18 1.31
CA GLU A 50 10.05 1.24 1.38
C GLU A 50 8.99 2.14 0.72
N LYS A 51 8.76 3.31 1.33
CA LYS A 51 7.80 4.30 0.85
C LYS A 51 8.28 4.86 -0.48
N VAL A 52 7.55 4.52 -1.53
CA VAL A 52 7.74 4.98 -2.89
C VAL A 52 7.08 6.35 -3.09
N TYR A 53 5.88 6.52 -2.55
CA TYR A 53 5.10 7.74 -2.69
C TYR A 53 4.09 7.86 -1.55
N GLY A 54 3.64 9.07 -1.24
CA GLY A 54 2.57 9.30 -0.29
C GLY A 54 2.76 10.54 0.57
N LYS A 55 1.93 10.66 1.60
CA LYS A 55 2.00 11.80 2.53
C LYS A 55 3.35 11.84 3.25
N LYS A 56 3.78 13.05 3.61
CA LYS A 56 5.04 13.27 4.35
C LYS A 56 5.07 12.50 5.67
N VAL A 57 3.92 12.40 6.35
CA VAL A 57 3.75 11.73 7.66
C VAL A 57 3.79 10.20 7.60
N ALA A 58 3.61 9.59 6.43
CA ALA A 58 3.68 8.14 6.29
C ALA A 58 5.12 7.65 6.55
N PRO A 59 5.33 6.53 7.27
CA PRO A 59 6.67 6.07 7.64
C PRO A 59 7.51 5.74 6.40
N ARG A 60 8.84 5.84 6.50
CA ARG A 60 9.72 5.49 5.38
C ARG A 60 9.70 3.99 5.07
N PHE A 61 9.60 3.14 6.09
CA PHE A 61 9.57 1.69 5.93
C PHE A 61 8.35 1.10 6.64
N LEU A 62 7.79 0.02 6.12
CA LEU A 62 6.78 -0.75 6.84
C LEU A 62 7.43 -1.87 7.65
N ILE A 63 6.83 -2.14 8.81
CA ILE A 63 7.23 -3.20 9.72
C ILE A 63 5.96 -3.96 10.11
N SER A 64 5.94 -5.29 9.93
CA SER A 64 4.74 -6.09 10.18
C SER A 64 4.19 -5.94 11.61
N LYS A 65 5.06 -5.77 12.61
CA LYS A 65 4.67 -5.52 14.01
C LYS A 65 3.88 -4.22 14.23
N LYS A 66 3.90 -3.29 13.27
CA LYS A 66 3.17 -2.02 13.30
C LYS A 66 1.90 -2.05 12.44
N VAL A 67 1.67 -3.15 11.73
CA VAL A 67 0.46 -3.35 10.93
C VAL A 67 -0.66 -3.78 11.86
N LYS A 68 -1.74 -3.00 11.88
CA LYS A 68 -2.99 -3.32 12.55
C LYS A 68 -3.79 -4.33 11.74
N MET A 69 -3.87 -4.14 10.42
CA MET A 69 -4.64 -5.02 9.54
C MET A 69 -4.03 -5.16 8.16
N PHE A 70 -4.05 -6.39 7.65
CA PHE A 70 -3.65 -6.71 6.27
C PHE A 70 -4.90 -6.87 5.40
N TYR A 71 -4.81 -6.46 4.14
CA TYR A 71 -5.92 -6.50 3.20
C TYR A 71 -5.51 -7.11 1.86
N LYS A 72 -6.46 -7.81 1.23
CA LYS A 72 -6.44 -8.20 -0.18
C LYS A 72 -7.51 -7.42 -0.92
N TYR A 73 -7.20 -6.87 -2.09
CA TYR A 73 -8.20 -6.28 -2.94
C TYR A 73 -8.99 -7.36 -3.67
N ASP A 74 -10.28 -7.39 -3.42
CA ASP A 74 -11.22 -8.24 -4.14
C ASP A 74 -11.67 -7.52 -5.41
N LYS A 75 -11.23 -8.03 -6.56
CA LYS A 75 -11.56 -7.47 -7.88
C LYS A 75 -13.05 -7.62 -8.23
N PHE A 76 -13.71 -8.67 -7.77
CA PHE A 76 -15.11 -8.93 -8.08
C PHE A 76 -16.02 -7.95 -7.34
N TYR A 77 -15.78 -7.77 -6.03
CA TYR A 77 -16.56 -6.86 -5.20
C TYR A 77 -15.97 -5.44 -5.13
N GLN A 78 -14.87 -5.21 -5.83
CA GLN A 78 -14.14 -3.94 -5.90
C GLN A 78 -13.84 -3.31 -4.52
N LYS A 79 -13.50 -4.16 -3.54
CA LYS A 79 -13.32 -3.76 -2.14
C LYS A 79 -12.10 -4.42 -1.52
N PHE A 80 -11.49 -3.75 -0.56
CA PHE A 80 -10.48 -4.38 0.29
C PHE A 80 -11.17 -5.32 1.27
N ARG A 81 -10.76 -6.60 1.26
CA ARG A 81 -11.12 -7.59 2.25
C ARG A 81 -9.99 -7.74 3.26
N GLU A 82 -10.39 -7.80 4.51
CA GLU A 82 -9.54 -8.09 5.65
C GLU A 82 -8.97 -9.51 5.55
N LEU A 83 -7.65 -9.64 5.66
CA LEU A 83 -6.96 -10.92 5.72
C LEU A 83 -6.90 -11.40 7.17
N VAL A 84 -7.63 -12.46 7.48
CA VAL A 84 -7.67 -13.05 8.82
C VAL A 84 -6.46 -13.95 9.04
N ASN A 85 -5.93 -13.99 10.26
CA ASN A 85 -4.78 -14.82 10.67
C ASN A 85 -3.43 -14.50 9.98
N VAL A 86 -3.32 -13.35 9.31
CA VAL A 86 -2.05 -12.88 8.74
C VAL A 86 -1.36 -11.95 9.74
N ARG A 87 -0.09 -12.23 10.04
CA ARG A 87 0.73 -11.45 10.99
C ARG A 87 1.94 -10.79 10.35
N GLU A 88 2.28 -11.19 9.13
CA GLU A 88 3.46 -10.73 8.40
C GLU A 88 3.12 -10.43 6.95
N PHE A 89 3.97 -9.65 6.29
CA PHE A 89 3.81 -9.39 4.86
C PHE A 89 3.87 -10.70 4.08
N SER A 90 2.93 -10.86 3.16
CA SER A 90 2.85 -12.05 2.32
C SER A 90 2.58 -11.63 0.88
N GLY A 91 2.86 -12.52 -0.08
CA GLY A 91 2.59 -12.25 -1.50
C GLY A 91 1.12 -12.01 -1.84
N ILE A 92 0.21 -12.26 -0.89
CA ILE A 92 -1.23 -12.00 -1.06
C ILE A 92 -1.67 -10.66 -0.49
N THR A 93 -0.79 -9.90 0.17
CA THR A 93 -1.13 -8.59 0.74
C THR A 93 -1.12 -7.51 -0.34
N ASP A 94 -2.23 -6.78 -0.50
CA ASP A 94 -2.33 -5.63 -1.41
C ASP A 94 -2.34 -4.29 -0.66
N ALA A 95 -2.82 -4.28 0.60
CA ALA A 95 -2.84 -3.08 1.42
C ALA A 95 -2.70 -3.40 2.90
N VAL A 96 -2.30 -2.40 3.68
CA VAL A 96 -2.20 -2.45 5.14
C VAL A 96 -2.77 -1.19 5.79
N GLU A 97 -3.24 -1.36 7.01
CA GLU A 97 -3.54 -0.29 7.96
C GLU A 97 -2.57 -0.40 9.13
N LEU A 98 -1.96 0.71 9.55
CA LEU A 98 -1.07 0.76 10.70
C LEU A 98 -1.84 1.01 12.00
N ILE A 99 -1.21 0.69 13.13
CA ILE A 99 -1.71 1.01 14.48
C ILE A 99 -1.69 2.51 14.72
#